data_AF-A0A7X4FX62-F1
#
_entry.id   AF-A0A7X4FX62-F1
#
_cell.length_a   1.000
_cell.length_b   1.000
_cell.length_c   1.000
_cell.angle_alpha   90.00
_cell.angle_beta   90.00
_cell.angle_gamma   90.00
#
_symmetry.space_group_name_H-M   'P 1'
#
loop_
_entity.id
_entity.type
_entity.pdbx_description
1 polymer ?
#
loop_
_entity_poly.entity_id
_entity_poly.type
_entity_poly.pdbx_seq_one_letter_code
_entity_poly.pdbx_strand_id
1 'polypeptide(L)'
;MTQTINRKSMGRLAGLAACLALAAGTVGAPLQAQDETGEIPQLAGIWDGGPRVRPVNGPNMPWVPGENFPVLNERGLAYQEVFDESIAAKYDCVPSTPPALNYDPYMMEIVQWPDRVLLRYEKDDQLRTVWLDGRVPTPMDYSLQGVSVGHYEGGSLYVTTTHYTFDISGFDDYNGIPSSQLKKVTERYWR
;
A
#
# COMPACT_ATOMS: atom_id res chain seq x y z
N MET A 1 83.03 -4.87 35.97
CA MET A 1 83.68 -4.96 34.65
C MET A 1 82.60 -5.27 33.63
N THR A 2 82.12 -4.25 32.91
CA THR A 2 82.50 -3.94 31.50
C THR A 2 81.49 -4.62 30.57
N GLN A 3 80.47 -3.88 30.07
CA GLN A 3 80.31 -3.45 28.66
C GLN A 3 80.62 -4.58 27.66
N THR A 4 79.81 -4.85 26.63
CA THR A 4 79.73 -3.96 25.46
C THR A 4 78.52 -4.32 24.56
N ILE A 5 77.89 -3.25 24.08
CA ILE A 5 76.89 -3.15 23.01
C ILE A 5 77.60 -3.24 21.64
N ASN A 6 76.99 -3.88 20.62
CA ASN A 6 76.92 -3.45 19.20
C ASN A 6 76.66 -4.63 18.26
N ARG A 7 76.04 -4.51 17.07
CA ARG A 7 75.18 -3.52 16.39
C ARG A 7 74.84 -4.17 15.03
N LYS A 8 73.62 -3.95 14.55
CA LYS A 8 73.20 -3.82 13.14
C LYS A 8 73.45 -4.96 12.14
N SER A 9 72.35 -5.46 11.58
CA SER A 9 72.16 -5.38 10.12
C SER A 9 70.71 -5.03 9.81
N MET A 10 70.57 -4.07 8.91
CA MET A 10 69.35 -3.40 8.47
C MET A 10 69.01 -3.94 7.08
N GLY A 11 67.74 -4.28 6.80
CA GLY A 11 67.39 -4.71 5.44
C GLY A 11 66.00 -5.31 5.21
N ARG A 12 64.98 -4.45 5.19
CA ARG A 12 63.88 -4.38 4.19
C ARG A 12 62.82 -5.51 4.05
N LEU A 13 61.55 -5.07 4.24
CA LEU A 13 60.35 -5.25 3.38
C LEU A 13 59.89 -6.69 3.08
N ALA A 14 58.62 -7.09 3.09
CA ALA A 14 57.30 -6.46 3.10
C ALA A 14 56.33 -7.55 3.65
N GLY A 15 55.29 -7.21 4.42
CA GLY A 15 54.04 -6.71 3.88
C GLY A 15 52.93 -7.74 4.10
N LEU A 16 52.15 -7.60 5.17
CA LEU A 16 50.80 -8.15 5.25
C LEU A 16 49.94 -7.14 5.99
N ALA A 17 49.31 -6.27 5.20
CA ALA A 17 48.30 -5.33 5.66
C ALA A 17 46.93 -5.78 5.11
N ALA A 18 45.92 -5.47 5.91
CA ALA A 18 44.52 -5.28 5.53
C ALA A 18 43.66 -6.54 5.29
N CYS A 19 42.98 -6.96 6.36
CA CYS A 19 41.60 -7.43 6.27
C CYS A 19 40.75 -6.60 7.24
N LEU A 20 40.53 -5.32 6.92
CA LEU A 20 39.38 -4.59 7.45
C LEU A 20 38.19 -4.96 6.58
N ALA A 21 37.27 -5.74 7.13
CA ALA A 21 36.02 -6.07 6.48
C ALA A 21 35.20 -4.81 6.23
N LEU A 22 34.87 -4.54 4.95
CA LEU A 22 33.82 -3.60 4.58
C LEU A 22 32.48 -4.14 5.07
N ALA A 23 32.04 -3.70 6.24
CA ALA A 23 30.62 -3.66 6.56
C ALA A 23 30.04 -2.37 5.94
N ALA A 24 29.94 -2.34 4.61
CA ALA A 24 29.06 -1.38 3.95
C ALA A 24 27.63 -1.88 4.16
N GLY A 25 27.08 -1.57 5.34
CA GLY A 25 25.64 -1.69 5.55
C GLY A 25 24.95 -0.89 4.44
N THR A 26 24.00 -1.52 3.78
CA THR A 26 23.04 -0.82 2.94
C THR A 26 22.32 0.17 3.84
N VAL A 27 22.80 1.41 3.88
CA VAL A 27 22.05 2.52 4.47
C VAL A 27 20.82 2.64 3.59
N GLY A 28 19.70 2.07 4.05
CA GLY A 28 18.41 2.36 3.48
C GLY A 28 18.26 3.88 3.45
N ALA A 29 17.74 4.42 2.35
CA ALA A 29 17.51 5.85 2.24
C ALA A 29 16.79 6.33 3.50
N PRO A 30 17.17 7.48 4.08
CA PRO A 30 16.44 8.03 5.20
C PRO A 30 14.98 8.16 4.79
N LEU A 31 14.09 7.55 5.58
CA LEU A 31 12.65 7.70 5.45
C LEU A 31 12.35 9.18 5.69
N GLN A 32 12.24 9.96 4.62
CA GLN A 32 11.83 11.35 4.69
C GLN A 32 10.31 11.37 4.77
N ALA A 33 9.79 11.63 5.98
CA ALA A 33 8.42 12.10 6.13
C ALA A 33 8.26 13.40 5.33
N GLN A 34 7.07 13.64 4.77
CA GLN A 34 6.83 14.88 4.04
C GLN A 34 6.96 16.09 4.97
N ASP A 35 7.80 17.06 4.58
CA ASP A 35 7.90 18.36 5.26
C ASP A 35 6.56 19.10 5.17
N GLU A 36 6.17 19.80 6.25
CA GLU A 36 4.92 20.57 6.46
C GLU A 36 4.72 21.77 5.50
N THR A 37 5.34 21.77 4.33
CA THR A 37 5.34 22.88 3.36
C THR A 37 4.03 23.01 2.58
N GLY A 38 3.17 21.98 2.61
CA GLY A 38 1.78 22.03 2.15
C GLY A 38 0.81 21.83 3.31
N GLU A 39 -0.39 22.40 3.22
CA GLU A 39 -1.43 22.23 4.24
C GLU A 39 -1.80 20.74 4.35
N ILE A 40 -1.30 20.08 5.40
CA ILE A 40 -1.67 18.70 5.73
C ILE A 40 -3.13 18.72 6.18
N PRO A 41 -4.06 18.04 5.48
CA PRO A 41 -5.46 18.05 5.85
C PRO A 41 -5.69 17.28 7.16
N GLN A 42 -6.64 17.75 7.97
CA GLN A 42 -7.13 17.04 9.15
C GLN A 42 -8.15 15.96 8.75
N LEU A 43 -7.63 14.80 8.36
CA LEU A 43 -8.43 13.65 7.92
C LEU A 43 -8.72 12.67 9.07
N ALA A 44 -7.97 12.74 10.16
CA ALA A 44 -8.12 11.81 11.28
C ALA A 44 -9.55 11.82 11.87
N GLY A 45 -10.02 10.63 12.23
CA GLY A 45 -11.35 10.41 12.82
C GLY A 45 -12.16 9.33 12.11
N ILE A 46 -13.40 9.19 12.52
CA ILE A 46 -14.35 8.23 11.95
C ILE A 46 -15.05 8.87 10.74
N TRP A 47 -14.96 8.19 9.61
CA TRP A 47 -15.62 8.51 8.36
C TRP A 47 -16.84 7.62 8.23
N ASP A 48 -17.97 8.27 7.97
CA ASP A 48 -19.20 7.56 7.69
C ASP A 48 -19.12 6.94 6.31
N GLY A 49 -19.24 5.62 6.22
CA GLY A 49 -19.42 4.90 4.96
C GLY A 49 -20.79 4.25 4.84
N GLY A 50 -21.67 4.45 5.82
CA GLY A 50 -22.99 3.84 5.83
C GLY A 50 -23.92 4.39 4.74
N PRO A 51 -25.15 3.85 4.64
CA PRO A 51 -26.12 4.21 3.61
C PRO A 51 -26.49 5.71 3.53
N ARG A 52 -26.18 6.50 4.58
CA ARG A 52 -26.48 7.93 4.64
C ARG A 52 -25.59 8.76 3.72
N VAL A 53 -24.31 8.42 3.60
CA VAL A 53 -23.36 9.14 2.74
C VAL A 53 -23.32 8.54 1.33
N ARG A 54 -23.69 7.27 1.21
CA ARG A 54 -23.72 6.53 -0.04
C ARG A 54 -24.96 5.66 -0.06
N PRO A 55 -26.03 6.07 -0.75
CA PRO A 55 -27.14 5.17 -1.04
C PRO A 55 -26.66 4.09 -2.02
N VAL A 56 -25.87 3.14 -1.52
CA VAL A 56 -25.38 1.98 -2.27
C VAL A 56 -26.58 1.10 -2.62
N ASN A 57 -26.62 0.59 -3.86
CA ASN A 57 -27.61 -0.41 -4.31
C ASN A 57 -29.08 -0.01 -4.09
N GLY A 58 -29.39 1.29 -4.19
CA GLY A 58 -30.76 1.80 -4.20
C GLY A 58 -31.30 1.97 -5.61
N PRO A 59 -32.63 1.94 -5.82
CA PRO A 59 -33.25 2.15 -7.14
C PRO A 59 -32.89 3.49 -7.81
N ASN A 60 -32.37 4.46 -7.05
CA ASN A 60 -32.00 5.79 -7.54
C ASN A 60 -30.49 5.94 -7.85
N MET A 61 -29.67 4.92 -7.62
CA MET A 61 -28.23 4.90 -7.96
C MET A 61 -27.88 3.60 -8.69
N PRO A 62 -28.43 3.37 -9.90
CA PRO A 62 -28.11 2.19 -10.69
C PRO A 62 -26.66 2.21 -11.14
N TRP A 63 -26.06 1.03 -11.30
CA TRP A 63 -24.74 0.86 -11.90
C TRP A 63 -24.81 1.10 -13.41
N VAL A 64 -24.27 2.24 -13.85
CA VAL A 64 -24.18 2.65 -15.25
C VAL A 64 -22.72 2.49 -15.71
N PRO A 65 -22.44 1.53 -16.60
CA PRO A 65 -21.10 1.32 -17.14
C PRO A 65 -20.55 2.59 -17.79
N GLY A 66 -19.33 2.97 -17.39
CA GLY A 66 -18.64 4.17 -17.87
C GLY A 66 -18.99 5.46 -17.12
N GLU A 67 -20.00 5.46 -16.26
CA GLU A 67 -20.36 6.62 -15.43
C GLU A 67 -19.98 6.40 -13.95
N ASN A 68 -20.64 5.46 -13.28
CA ASN A 68 -20.39 5.11 -11.87
C ASN A 68 -19.98 3.64 -11.68
N PHE A 69 -19.85 2.89 -12.78
CA PHE A 69 -19.39 1.50 -12.80
C PHE A 69 -18.36 1.29 -13.93
N PRO A 70 -17.36 0.40 -13.79
CA PRO A 70 -16.40 0.15 -14.86
C PRO A 70 -17.07 -0.44 -16.11
N VAL A 71 -16.55 -0.07 -17.29
CA VAL A 71 -16.85 -0.81 -18.53
C VAL A 71 -16.03 -2.10 -18.51
N LEU A 72 -16.70 -3.24 -18.47
CA LEU A 72 -16.04 -4.54 -18.42
C LEU A 72 -15.58 -4.98 -19.82
N ASN A 73 -14.44 -5.67 -19.84
CA ASN A 73 -13.99 -6.38 -21.03
C ASN A 73 -14.68 -7.76 -21.15
N GLU A 74 -14.41 -8.47 -22.24
CA GLU A 74 -14.96 -9.80 -22.51
C GLU A 74 -14.76 -10.79 -21.36
N ARG A 75 -13.59 -10.77 -20.70
CA ARG A 75 -13.30 -11.69 -19.58
C ARG A 75 -14.09 -11.33 -18.32
N GLY A 76 -14.25 -10.03 -18.04
CA GLY A 76 -15.07 -9.56 -16.93
C GLY A 76 -16.52 -9.96 -17.12
N LEU A 77 -17.08 -9.71 -18.31
CA LEU A 77 -18.45 -10.10 -18.66
C LEU A 77 -18.65 -11.62 -18.56
N ALA A 78 -17.75 -12.41 -19.13
CA ALA A 78 -17.84 -13.87 -19.08
C ALA A 78 -17.79 -14.44 -17.65
N TYR A 79 -16.99 -13.83 -16.76
CA TYR A 79 -16.96 -14.27 -15.36
C TYR A 79 -18.23 -13.84 -14.61
N GLN A 80 -18.77 -12.66 -14.86
CA GLN A 80 -20.04 -12.23 -14.26
C GLN A 80 -21.22 -13.13 -14.62
N GLU A 81 -21.27 -13.69 -15.83
CA GLU A 81 -22.33 -14.63 -16.25
C GLU A 81 -22.37 -15.92 -15.42
N VAL A 82 -21.22 -16.32 -14.85
CA VAL A 82 -21.08 -17.55 -14.06
C VAL A 82 -20.84 -17.30 -12.58
N PHE A 83 -20.71 -16.03 -12.17
CA PHE A 83 -20.50 -15.66 -10.78
C PHE A 83 -21.75 -15.97 -9.97
N ASP A 84 -21.57 -16.77 -8.92
CA ASP A 84 -22.60 -17.07 -7.95
C ASP A 84 -22.26 -16.37 -6.63
N GLU A 85 -23.08 -15.37 -6.31
CA GLU A 85 -22.92 -14.57 -5.11
C GLU A 85 -22.91 -15.44 -3.85
N SER A 86 -23.71 -16.52 -3.81
CA SER A 86 -23.87 -17.37 -2.63
C SER A 86 -22.61 -18.14 -2.23
N ILE A 87 -21.63 -18.24 -3.13
CA ILE A 87 -20.32 -18.87 -2.91
C ILE A 87 -19.16 -17.87 -3.11
N ALA A 88 -19.43 -16.57 -3.01
CA ALA A 88 -18.42 -15.54 -3.15
C ALA A 88 -17.36 -15.62 -2.04
N ALA A 89 -16.10 -15.30 -2.38
CA ALA A 89 -14.94 -15.40 -1.48
C ALA A 89 -15.09 -14.62 -0.16
N LYS A 90 -15.92 -13.57 -0.13
CA LYS A 90 -16.26 -12.83 1.09
C LYS A 90 -16.88 -13.72 2.19
N TYR A 91 -17.60 -14.78 1.80
CA TYR A 91 -18.17 -15.75 2.74
C TYR A 91 -17.12 -16.72 3.32
N ASP A 92 -15.95 -16.82 2.68
CA ASP A 92 -14.78 -17.54 3.18
C ASP A 92 -13.82 -16.61 3.97
N CYS A 93 -14.30 -15.45 4.41
CA CYS A 93 -13.51 -14.43 5.10
C CYS A 93 -12.31 -13.91 4.28
N VAL A 94 -12.38 -13.97 2.94
CA VAL A 94 -11.42 -13.26 2.08
C VAL A 94 -11.82 -11.78 2.06
N PRO A 95 -10.97 -10.87 2.56
CA PRO A 95 -11.35 -9.48 2.65
C PRO A 95 -11.40 -8.81 1.28
N SER A 96 -12.34 -7.89 1.12
CA SER A 96 -12.42 -7.04 -0.06
C SER A 96 -11.17 -6.17 -0.18
N THR A 97 -10.80 -5.84 -1.42
CA THR A 97 -9.62 -5.02 -1.71
C THR A 97 -10.05 -3.68 -2.30
N PRO A 98 -9.25 -2.60 -2.19
CA PRO A 98 -9.56 -1.34 -2.84
C PRO A 98 -9.76 -1.57 -4.35
N PRO A 99 -10.79 -1.04 -5.03
CA PRO A 99 -11.68 -0.02 -4.51
C PRO A 99 -12.95 -0.56 -3.84
N ALA A 100 -13.28 -1.86 -3.91
CA ALA A 100 -14.47 -2.45 -3.27
C ALA A 100 -14.55 -2.08 -1.78
N LEU A 101 -13.42 -2.22 -1.08
CA LEU A 101 -13.30 -1.88 0.34
C LEU A 101 -13.71 -0.43 0.66
N ASN A 102 -13.51 0.50 -0.28
CA ASN A 102 -13.93 1.88 -0.13
C ASN A 102 -15.40 2.10 -0.48
N TYR A 103 -16.00 1.26 -1.33
CA TYR A 103 -17.40 1.34 -1.76
C TYR A 103 -18.37 0.65 -0.81
N ASP A 104 -17.85 -0.27 -0.01
CA ASP A 104 -18.58 -1.02 0.99
C ASP A 104 -19.26 -0.10 2.05
N PRO A 105 -20.51 -0.40 2.46
CA PRO A 105 -21.33 0.51 3.27
C PRO A 105 -21.00 0.48 4.77
N TYR A 106 -19.70 0.55 5.11
CA TYR A 106 -19.19 0.40 6.48
C TYR A 106 -18.35 1.60 6.90
N MET A 107 -18.25 1.82 8.21
CA MET A 107 -17.45 2.92 8.75
C MET A 107 -15.96 2.70 8.51
N MET A 108 -15.20 3.79 8.44
CA MET A 108 -13.74 3.74 8.32
C MET A 108 -13.12 4.72 9.33
N GLU A 109 -12.08 4.30 10.04
CA GLU A 109 -11.28 5.17 10.89
C GLU A 109 -9.99 5.55 10.17
N ILE A 110 -9.66 6.84 10.17
CA ILE A 110 -8.38 7.37 9.69
C ILE A 110 -7.53 7.81 10.88
N VAL A 111 -6.28 7.35 10.91
CA VAL A 111 -5.27 7.82 11.86
C VAL A 111 -4.06 8.32 11.08
N GLN A 112 -3.68 9.59 11.29
CA GLN A 112 -2.55 10.22 10.60
C GLN A 112 -1.32 10.23 11.52
N TRP A 113 -0.18 9.76 10.99
CA TRP A 113 1.15 9.82 11.59
C TRP A 113 2.07 10.60 10.63
N PRO A 114 3.23 11.09 11.10
CA PRO A 114 4.17 11.81 10.23
C PRO A 114 4.66 10.99 9.03
N ASP A 115 4.81 9.68 9.20
CA ASP A 115 5.39 8.77 8.20
C ASP A 115 4.34 7.91 7.45
N ARG A 116 3.10 7.87 7.93
CA ARG A 116 2.04 7.01 7.37
C ARG A 116 0.63 7.46 7.75
N VAL A 117 -0.35 7.00 6.99
CA VAL A 117 -1.78 7.08 7.34
C VAL A 117 -2.33 5.66 7.48
N LEU A 118 -3.02 5.38 8.58
CA LEU A 118 -3.72 4.12 8.79
C LEU A 118 -5.20 4.32 8.44
N LEU A 119 -5.72 3.43 7.60
CA LEU A 119 -7.12 3.34 7.26
C LEU A 119 -7.63 2.01 7.80
N ARG A 120 -8.47 2.06 8.83
CA ARG A 120 -9.10 0.88 9.43
C ARG A 120 -10.55 0.83 8.99
N TYR A 121 -10.91 -0.23 8.28
CA TYR A 121 -12.27 -0.45 7.81
C TYR A 121 -13.02 -1.32 8.82
N GLU A 122 -14.27 -0.96 9.12
CA GLU A 122 -15.13 -1.75 10.01
C GLU A 122 -15.40 -3.15 9.44
N LYS A 123 -15.55 -3.26 8.12
CA LYS A 123 -15.65 -4.56 7.44
C LYS A 123 -14.35 -5.35 7.59
N ASP A 124 -14.48 -6.57 8.11
CA ASP A 124 -13.40 -7.54 8.32
C ASP A 124 -12.20 -7.02 9.13
N ASP A 125 -12.38 -5.93 9.89
CA ASP A 125 -11.34 -5.21 10.64
C ASP A 125 -10.07 -4.94 9.80
N GLN A 126 -10.24 -4.65 8.50
CA GLN A 126 -9.11 -4.50 7.59
C GLN A 126 -8.30 -3.26 7.93
N LEU A 127 -7.01 -3.45 8.17
CA LEU A 127 -6.07 -2.37 8.41
C LEU A 127 -5.19 -2.16 7.17
N ARG A 128 -5.31 -0.99 6.56
CA ARG A 128 -4.49 -0.58 5.43
C ARG A 128 -3.53 0.52 5.85
N THR A 129 -2.24 0.33 5.55
CA THR A 129 -1.20 1.34 5.78
C THR A 129 -0.89 2.06 4.48
N VAL A 130 -1.01 3.38 4.48
CA VAL A 130 -0.57 4.27 3.42
C VAL A 130 0.77 4.89 3.83
N TRP A 131 1.84 4.53 3.13
CA TRP A 131 3.18 5.04 3.43
C TRP A 131 3.40 6.42 2.79
N LEU A 132 3.95 7.37 3.54
CA LEU A 132 4.18 8.76 3.09
C LEU A 132 5.64 9.07 2.73
N ASP A 133 6.50 8.04 2.74
CA ASP A 133 7.95 8.14 2.52
C ASP A 133 8.36 8.04 1.04
N GLY A 134 7.40 7.98 0.12
CA GLY A 134 7.66 7.86 -1.31
C GLY A 134 8.29 6.53 -1.73
N ARG A 135 8.20 5.48 -0.90
CA ARG A 135 8.76 4.17 -1.24
C ARG A 135 8.19 3.63 -2.55
N VAL A 136 9.02 2.85 -3.25
CA VAL A 136 8.59 2.10 -4.43
C VAL A 136 8.43 0.63 -4.04
N PRO A 137 7.24 0.03 -4.21
CA PRO A 137 7.07 -1.38 -3.92
C PRO A 137 7.95 -2.26 -4.82
N THR A 138 8.43 -3.36 -4.25
CA THR A 138 9.32 -4.33 -4.86
C THR A 138 8.54 -5.58 -5.33
N PRO A 139 9.14 -6.43 -6.17
CA PRO A 139 8.51 -7.70 -6.59
C PRO A 139 8.16 -8.66 -5.44
N MET A 140 8.65 -8.44 -4.23
CA MET A 140 8.33 -9.26 -3.06
C MET A 140 7.13 -8.75 -2.26
N ASP A 141 6.61 -7.55 -2.58
CA ASP A 141 5.57 -6.89 -1.79
C ASP A 141 4.14 -7.22 -2.25
N TYR A 142 3.97 -8.20 -3.14
CA TYR A 142 2.66 -8.59 -3.63
C TYR A 142 1.78 -9.14 -2.51
N SER A 143 0.60 -8.55 -2.34
CA SER A 143 -0.39 -9.01 -1.36
C SER A 143 -1.81 -8.81 -1.87
N LEU A 144 -2.79 -9.39 -1.18
CA LEU A 144 -4.21 -9.19 -1.51
C LEU A 144 -4.59 -7.70 -1.42
N GLN A 145 -4.09 -6.98 -0.41
CA GLN A 145 -4.39 -5.55 -0.22
C GLN A 145 -3.48 -4.61 -1.03
N GLY A 146 -2.45 -5.15 -1.68
CA GLY A 146 -1.43 -4.38 -2.37
C GLY A 146 -0.56 -3.54 -1.43
N VAL A 147 0.16 -2.57 -2.00
CA VAL A 147 0.99 -1.60 -1.28
C VAL A 147 0.51 -0.20 -1.61
N SER A 148 0.05 0.52 -0.59
CA SER A 148 -0.42 1.90 -0.70
C SER A 148 0.70 2.89 -0.37
N VAL A 149 0.97 3.78 -1.31
CA VAL A 149 1.93 4.90 -1.16
C VAL A 149 1.16 6.19 -1.40
N GLY A 150 1.31 7.14 -0.50
CA GLY A 150 0.57 8.39 -0.54
C GLY A 150 1.44 9.63 -0.41
N HIS A 151 0.83 10.76 -0.71
CA HIS A 151 1.39 12.09 -0.53
C HIS A 151 0.27 13.10 -0.28
N TYR A 152 0.57 14.14 0.50
CA TYR A 152 -0.30 15.29 0.63
C TYR A 152 -0.02 16.31 -0.47
N GLU A 153 -1.09 16.80 -1.09
CA GLU A 153 -1.04 17.89 -2.07
C GLU A 153 -2.38 18.64 -2.05
N GLY A 154 -2.34 19.98 -2.03
CA GLY A 154 -3.53 20.82 -2.15
C GLY A 154 -4.64 20.52 -1.12
N GLY A 155 -4.27 20.29 0.14
CA GLY A 155 -5.23 19.97 1.21
C GLY A 155 -5.90 18.60 1.06
N SER A 156 -5.28 17.67 0.32
CA SER A 156 -5.79 16.31 0.12
C SER A 156 -4.67 15.29 0.31
N LEU A 157 -5.04 14.08 0.73
CA LEU A 157 -4.16 12.91 0.65
C LEU A 157 -4.45 12.18 -0.66
N TYR A 158 -3.44 12.04 -1.51
CA TYR A 158 -3.48 11.20 -2.70
C TYR A 158 -2.81 9.88 -2.40
N VAL A 159 -3.47 8.78 -2.76
CA VAL A 159 -2.96 7.42 -2.52
C VAL A 159 -2.91 6.66 -3.84
N THR A 160 -1.80 5.99 -4.11
CA THR A 160 -1.67 5.01 -5.18
C THR A 160 -1.38 3.65 -4.57
N THR A 161 -2.21 2.68 -4.90
CA THR A 161 -2.04 1.29 -4.48
C THR A 161 -1.75 0.40 -5.68
N THR A 162 -0.69 -0.42 -5.60
CA THR A 162 -0.26 -1.38 -6.63
C THR A 162 0.16 -2.70 -5.98
N HIS A 163 0.76 -3.62 -6.75
CA HIS A 163 1.28 -4.90 -6.24
C HIS A 163 0.20 -5.78 -5.60
N TYR A 164 -0.98 -5.81 -6.24
CA TYR A 164 -2.04 -6.73 -5.88
C TYR A 164 -1.72 -8.14 -6.36
N THR A 165 -2.01 -9.16 -5.55
CA THR A 165 -2.14 -10.52 -6.09
C THR A 165 -3.33 -10.60 -7.04
N PHE A 166 -3.35 -11.62 -7.91
CA PHE A 166 -4.58 -11.91 -8.65
C PHE A 166 -5.72 -12.20 -7.66
N ASP A 167 -6.90 -11.61 -7.91
CA ASP A 167 -8.08 -11.77 -7.06
C ASP A 167 -9.33 -11.79 -7.94
N ILE A 168 -10.09 -12.88 -7.84
CA ILE A 168 -11.30 -13.11 -8.63
C ILE A 168 -12.48 -12.22 -8.22
N SER A 169 -12.44 -11.67 -7.00
CA SER A 169 -13.36 -10.66 -6.46
C SER A 169 -12.72 -9.27 -6.36
N GLY A 170 -11.55 -9.07 -6.98
CA GLY A 170 -10.66 -7.98 -6.60
C GLY A 170 -11.07 -6.58 -7.03
N PHE A 171 -12.11 -6.38 -7.83
CA PHE A 171 -12.69 -5.05 -8.04
C PHE A 171 -14.01 -4.84 -7.29
N ASP A 172 -14.86 -5.87 -7.27
CA ASP A 172 -16.19 -5.86 -6.66
C ASP A 172 -16.57 -7.31 -6.27
N ASP A 173 -16.81 -7.52 -4.97
CA ASP A 173 -17.14 -8.80 -4.35
C ASP A 173 -18.65 -9.11 -4.32
N TYR A 174 -19.51 -8.18 -4.76
CA TYR A 174 -20.95 -8.41 -4.96
C TYR A 174 -21.27 -8.73 -6.41
N ASN A 175 -20.58 -8.09 -7.35
CA ASN A 175 -20.81 -8.29 -8.79
C ASN A 175 -19.79 -9.23 -9.43
N GLY A 176 -18.85 -9.79 -8.65
CA GLY A 176 -17.85 -10.72 -9.12
C GLY A 176 -17.00 -10.11 -10.23
N ILE A 177 -16.30 -9.01 -9.97
CA ILE A 177 -15.40 -8.42 -10.96
C ILE A 177 -13.96 -8.77 -10.61
N PRO A 178 -13.28 -9.62 -11.41
CA PRO A 178 -11.89 -9.98 -11.17
C PRO A 178 -10.94 -8.81 -11.37
N SER A 179 -9.79 -8.90 -10.71
CA SER A 179 -8.67 -8.02 -10.95
C SER A 179 -7.35 -8.80 -11.07
N SER A 180 -6.47 -8.29 -11.91
CA SER A 180 -5.14 -8.90 -12.14
C SER A 180 -4.06 -8.21 -11.32
N GLN A 181 -2.84 -8.76 -11.36
CA GLN A 181 -1.65 -8.14 -10.78
C GLN A 181 -1.30 -6.77 -11.39
N LEU A 182 -1.88 -6.42 -12.55
CA LEU A 182 -1.72 -5.12 -13.20
C LEU A 182 -2.65 -4.05 -12.62
N LYS A 183 -3.52 -4.40 -11.66
CA LYS A 183 -4.41 -3.48 -10.99
C LYS A 183 -3.61 -2.32 -10.35
N LYS A 184 -4.07 -1.11 -10.60
CA LYS A 184 -3.61 0.12 -9.95
C LYS A 184 -4.84 0.89 -9.49
N VAL A 185 -4.86 1.29 -8.23
CA VAL A 185 -5.94 2.09 -7.65
C VAL A 185 -5.37 3.43 -7.23
N THR A 186 -6.03 4.50 -7.65
CA THR A 186 -5.68 5.86 -7.25
C THR A 186 -6.86 6.47 -6.50
N GLU A 187 -6.60 7.00 -5.32
CA GLU A 187 -7.61 7.51 -4.40
C GLU A 187 -7.23 8.91 -3.96
N ARG A 188 -8.24 9.71 -3.63
CA ARG A 188 -8.08 11.04 -3.05
C ARG A 188 -8.95 11.12 -1.81
N TYR A 189 -8.39 11.60 -0.71
CA TYR A 189 -9.09 11.85 0.54
C TYR A 189 -9.02 13.34 0.88
N TRP A 190 -10.17 13.94 1.17
CA TRP A 190 -10.32 15.35 1.50
C TRP A 190 -11.50 15.55 2.45
N ARG A 191 -11.49 16.64 3.22
CA ARG A 191 -12.56 17.03 4.15
C ARG A 191 -12.90 18.50 4.02
#